data_AF-A0A4V0HT11-F1
#
_entry.id   AF-A0A4V0HT11-F1
#
_cell.length_a   1.000
_cell.length_b   1.000
_cell.length_c   1.000
_cell.angle_alpha   90.00
_cell.angle_beta   90.00
_cell.angle_gamma   90.00
#
_symmetry.space_group_name_H-M   'P 1'
#
loop_
_entity.id
_entity.type
_entity.pdbx_description
1 polymer ?
#
loop_
_entity_poly.entity_id
_entity_poly.type
_entity_poly.pdbx_seq_one_letter_code
_entity_poly.pdbx_strand_id
1 'polypeptide(L)'
;MNDWSVLRRELDRVEGRVFDFGMYRGWTVERVSRVDPAYIYWCGLNVRMRPALANAVLKAMRRVRRELLDRRKRIAPPQPCPA
;
A
#
# COMPACT_ATOMS: atom_id res chain seq x y z
N MET A 1 -19.31 29.54 11.81
CA MET A 1 -19.62 28.10 11.86
C MET A 1 -18.36 27.37 11.43
N ASN A 2 -17.62 26.75 12.36
CA ASN A 2 -16.42 25.98 12.01
C ASN A 2 -16.88 24.66 11.39
N ASP A 3 -16.58 24.47 10.11
CA ASP A 3 -16.97 23.28 9.35
C ASP A 3 -16.01 22.12 9.69
N TRP A 4 -16.23 21.54 10.87
CA TRP A 4 -15.48 20.38 11.37
C TRP A 4 -15.53 19.19 10.41
N SER A 5 -16.52 19.13 9.53
CA SER A 5 -16.67 18.14 8.44
C SER A 5 -15.56 18.25 7.40
N VAL A 6 -15.15 19.46 7.03
CA VAL A 6 -14.06 19.71 6.08
C VAL A 6 -12.72 19.37 6.71
N LEU A 7 -12.51 19.80 7.96
CA LEU A 7 -11.31 19.46 8.73
C LEU A 7 -11.21 17.95 8.94
N ARG A 8 -12.30 17.26 9.27
CA ARG A 8 -12.34 15.80 9.42
C ARG A 8 -12.05 15.07 8.12
N ARG A 9 -12.54 15.57 6.98
CA ARG A 9 -12.28 14.97 5.66
C ARG A 9 -10.84 15.16 5.21
N GLU A 10 -10.24 16.32 5.51
CA GLU A 10 -8.81 16.56 5.29
C GLU A 10 -7.95 15.77 6.29
N LEU A 11 -8.38 15.65 7.56
CA LEU A 11 -7.75 14.76 8.54
C LEU A 11 -7.82 13.31 8.07
N ASP A 12 -8.97 12.77 7.68
CA ASP A 12 -9.10 11.41 7.11
C ASP A 12 -8.22 11.22 5.85
N ARG A 13 -7.99 12.29 5.07
CA ARG A 13 -7.11 12.27 3.89
C ARG A 13 -5.62 12.26 4.24
N VAL A 14 -5.25 12.80 5.41
CA VAL A 14 -3.89 12.85 5.96
C VAL A 14 -3.61 11.64 6.89
N GLU A 15 -4.55 11.28 7.76
CA GLU A 15 -4.56 10.14 8.68
C GLU A 15 -4.75 8.80 7.94
N GLY A 16 -5.52 8.76 6.86
CA GLY A 16 -5.65 7.57 5.99
C GLY A 16 -4.35 7.19 5.27
N ARG A 17 -3.26 7.94 5.46
CA ARG A 17 -1.94 7.64 4.93
C ARG A 17 -0.98 7.09 5.94
N VAL A 18 -1.24 7.19 7.25
CA VAL A 18 -0.26 6.84 8.28
C VAL A 18 -0.77 5.61 9.04
N PHE A 19 0.10 4.63 9.23
CA PHE A 19 -0.20 3.51 10.13
C PHE A 19 -0.25 4.05 11.56
N ASP A 20 -1.38 3.95 12.24
CA ASP A 20 -1.52 4.31 13.65
C ASP A 20 -1.29 3.12 14.59
N PHE A 21 -1.00 1.94 14.03
CA PHE A 21 -0.77 0.68 14.74
C PHE A 21 0.41 -0.12 14.17
N GLY A 22 0.80 -1.17 14.87
CA GLY A 22 1.74 -2.18 14.37
C GLY A 22 3.20 -1.71 14.32
N MET A 23 4.02 -2.47 13.59
CA MET A 23 5.48 -2.29 13.49
C MET A 23 5.87 -0.95 12.84
N TYR A 24 5.07 -0.46 11.90
CA TYR A 24 5.34 0.77 11.15
C TYR A 24 4.48 1.95 11.64
N ARG A 25 4.11 1.98 12.92
CA ARG A 25 3.33 3.08 13.49
C ARG A 25 4.02 4.44 13.25
N GLY A 26 3.24 5.42 12.79
CA GLY A 26 3.73 6.75 12.40
C GLY A 26 4.29 6.83 10.98
N TRP A 27 4.40 5.70 10.26
CA TRP A 27 4.89 5.69 8.88
C TRP A 27 3.75 5.74 7.87
N THR A 28 4.03 6.34 6.71
CA THR A 28 3.04 6.37 5.65
C THR A 28 2.93 5.04 4.92
N VAL A 29 1.71 4.68 4.48
CA VAL A 29 1.44 3.51 3.64
C VAL A 29 2.31 3.53 2.38
N GLU A 30 2.53 4.70 1.79
CA GLU A 30 3.43 4.83 0.65
C GLU A 30 4.88 4.47 1.01
N ARG A 31 5.41 4.98 2.13
CA ARG A 31 6.76 4.65 2.58
C ARG A 31 6.90 3.15 2.85
N VAL A 32 5.95 2.56 3.57
CA VAL A 32 5.96 1.13 3.89
C VAL A 32 5.84 0.29 2.62
N SER A 33 5.02 0.70 1.64
CA SER A 33 4.90 -0.03 0.36
C SER A 33 6.19 -0.14 -0.45
N ARG A 34 7.14 0.79 -0.24
CA ARG A 34 8.46 0.78 -0.90
C ARG A 34 9.49 -0.05 -0.13
N VAL A 35 9.37 -0.09 1.20
CA VAL A 35 10.32 -0.77 2.10
C VAL A 35 9.93 -2.23 2.33
N ASP A 36 8.64 -2.48 2.58
CA ASP A 36 8.09 -3.79 2.94
C ASP A 36 6.71 -4.00 2.28
N PRO A 37 6.68 -4.46 1.03
CA PRO A 37 5.44 -4.77 0.32
C PRO A 37 4.66 -5.95 0.95
N ALA A 38 5.33 -6.85 1.66
CA ALA A 38 4.71 -8.01 2.30
C ALA A 38 3.85 -7.59 3.50
N TYR A 39 4.29 -6.58 4.25
CA TYR A 39 3.50 -5.98 5.31
C TYR A 39 2.19 -5.35 4.80
N ILE A 40 2.23 -4.65 3.65
CA ILE A 40 1.03 -4.09 3.01
C ILE A 40 0.03 -5.19 2.63
N TYR A 41 0.53 -6.31 2.09
CA TYR A 41 -0.30 -7.46 1.76
C TYR A 41 -0.92 -8.11 3.01
N TRP A 42 -0.11 -8.30 4.07
CA TRP A 42 -0.60 -8.81 5.35
C TRP A 42 -1.66 -7.90 5.96
N CYS A 43 -1.49 -6.57 5.90
CA CYS A 43 -2.49 -5.61 6.34
C CYS A 43 -3.80 -5.76 5.55
N GLY A 44 -3.73 -5.92 4.23
CA GLY A 44 -4.92 -6.14 3.40
C GLY A 44 -5.70 -7.42 3.73
N LEU A 45 -5.02 -8.45 4.24
CA LEU A 45 -5.64 -9.74 4.60
C LEU A 45 -6.12 -9.81 6.06
N ASN A 46 -5.36 -9.23 7.01
CA ASN A 46 -5.56 -9.46 8.44
C ASN A 46 -6.17 -8.26 9.18
N VAL A 47 -5.91 -7.05 8.70
CA VAL A 47 -6.52 -5.84 9.28
C VAL A 47 -7.83 -5.62 8.55
N ARG A 48 -8.93 -6.21 9.08
CA ARG A 48 -10.30 -5.96 8.57
C ARG A 48 -10.46 -4.46 8.36
N MET A 49 -10.64 -4.09 7.09
CA MET A 49 -10.35 -2.76 6.57
C MET A 49 -11.02 -1.65 7.39
N ARG A 50 -10.22 -0.89 8.14
CA ARG A 50 -10.64 0.44 8.58
C ARG A 50 -10.94 1.27 7.32
N PRO A 51 -12.13 1.89 7.19
CA PRO A 51 -12.55 2.52 5.94
C PRO A 51 -11.55 3.57 5.41
N ALA A 52 -10.92 4.33 6.31
CA ALA A 52 -9.95 5.37 5.97
C ALA A 52 -8.65 4.82 5.34
N LEU A 53 -8.17 3.66 5.81
CA LEU A 53 -6.90 3.05 5.34
C LEU A 53 -7.12 2.13 4.13
N ALA A 54 -8.34 1.60 3.98
CA ALA A 54 -8.73 0.64 2.95
C ALA A 54 -8.33 1.08 1.54
N ASN A 55 -8.73 2.30 1.16
CA ASN A 55 -8.48 2.84 -0.17
C ASN A 55 -6.99 3.06 -0.44
N ALA A 56 -6.23 3.50 0.57
CA ALA A 56 -4.79 3.71 0.46
C ALA A 56 -4.03 2.39 0.28
N VAL A 57 -4.37 1.37 1.08
CA VAL A 57 -3.78 0.03 1.01
C VAL A 57 -4.13 -0.66 -0.32
N LEU A 58 -5.38 -0.59 -0.77
CA LEU A 58 -5.79 -1.13 -2.08
C LEU A 58 -5.05 -0.47 -3.23
N LYS A 59 -4.87 0.86 -3.19
CA LYS A 59 -4.12 1.59 -4.21
C LYS A 59 -2.64 1.18 -4.22
N ALA A 60 -2.03 1.02 -3.04
CA ALA A 60 -0.65 0.55 -2.91
C ALA A 60 -0.49 -0.88 -3.46
N MET A 61 -1.40 -1.81 -3.12
CA MET A 61 -1.37 -3.17 -3.66
C MET A 61 -1.46 -3.22 -5.19
N ARG A 62 -2.32 -2.40 -5.81
CA ARG A 62 -2.41 -2.32 -7.28
C ARG A 62 -1.11 -1.85 -7.92
N ARG A 63 -0.42 -0.89 -7.28
CA ARG A 63 0.87 -0.38 -7.75
C ARG A 63 1.96 -1.44 -7.64
N VAL A 64 2.11 -2.06 -6.47
CA VAL A 64 3.08 -3.14 -6.23
C VAL A 64 2.85 -4.31 -7.21
N ARG A 65 1.59 -4.72 -7.42
CA ARG A 65 1.26 -5.78 -8.38
C ARG A 65 1.71 -5.46 -9.80
N ARG A 66 1.50 -4.21 -10.25
CA ARG A 66 1.93 -3.76 -11.57
C ARG A 66 3.45 -3.78 -11.69
N GLU A 67 4.15 -3.23 -10.70
CA GLU A 67 5.62 -3.22 -10.68
C GLU A 67 6.22 -4.64 -10.67
N LEU A 68 5.62 -5.57 -9.93
CA LEU A 68 6.03 -6.98 -9.92
C LEU A 68 5.76 -7.67 -11.28
N LEU A 69 4.62 -7.41 -11.91
CA LEU A 69 4.31 -7.94 -13.24
C LEU A 69 5.26 -7.40 -14.30
N ASP A 70 5.59 -6.11 -14.23
CA ASP A 70 6.53 -5.48 -15.15
C ASP A 70 7.96 -6.02 -14.95
N ARG A 71 8.38 -6.25 -13.70
CA ARG A 71 9.65 -6.95 -13.40
C ARG A 71 9.66 -8.36 -13.97
N ARG A 72 8.57 -9.12 -13.79
CA ARG A 72 8.43 -10.48 -14.33
C ARG A 72 8.53 -10.51 -15.85
N LYS A 73 7.94 -9.53 -16.54
CA LYS A 73 8.04 -9.41 -18.02
C LYS A 73 9.45 -9.08 -18.51
N ARG A 74 10.26 -8.39 -17.70
CA ARG A 74 11.66 -8.05 -18.03
C ARG A 74 12.63 -9.21 -17.83
N ILE A 75 12.24 -10.23 -17.07
CA ILE A 75 13.00 -11.48 -16.96
C ILE A 75 12.66 -12.27 -18.23
N ALA A 76 13.55 -12.22 -19.23
CA ALA A 76 13.45 -13.04 -20.42
C ALA A 76 13.32 -14.52 -20.00
N PRO A 77 12.58 -15.36 -20.76
CA PRO A 77 12.61 -16.79 -20.52
C PRO A 77 14.07 -17.27 -20.54
N PRO A 78 14.44 -18.24 -19.68
CA PRO A 78 15.79 -18.81 -19.72
C PRO A 78 16.07 -19.25 -21.16
N GLN A 79 17.20 -18.79 -21.72
CA GLN A 79 17.63 -19.21 -23.05
C GLN A 79 17.67 -20.75 -23.07
N PRO A 80 17.06 -21.42 -24.06
CA PRO A 80 17.19 -22.86 -24.17
C PRO A 80 18.68 -23.21 -24.25
N CYS A 81 19.10 -24.22 -23.49
CA CYS A 81 20.47 -24.72 -23.53
C CYS A 81 20.85 -25.07 -24.99
N PRO A 82 22.07 -24.74 -25.46
CA PRO A 82 22.52 -25.18 -26.78
C PRO A 82 22.52 -26.71 -26.82
N ALA A 83 21.98 -27.26 -27.91
CA ALA A 83 21.89 -28.70 -28.17
C ALA A 83 23.26 -29.34 -28.39
#